data_AF-R5J8A3-F1
#
_entry.id   AF-R5J8A3-F1
#
_cell.length_a   1.000
_cell.length_b   1.000
_cell.length_c   1.000
_cell.angle_alpha   90.00
_cell.angle_beta   90.00
_cell.angle_gamma   90.00
#
_symmetry.space_group_name_H-M   'P 1'
#
loop_
_entity.id
_entity.type
_entity.pdbx_description
1 polymer ?
#
loop_
_entity_poly.entity_id
_entity_poly.type
_entity_poly.pdbx_seq_one_letter_code
_entity_poly.pdbx_strand_id
1 'polypeptide(L)'
;MDKKERKEWEYVLAHLAPYKIGRYGQLMEWSRDIDDPEDEHRHVNHLFGLHPGHTLSPVTTPELAQAARVVLEHRGDGATGWSMGWKLNQWARLQDGNHAYKLYGNLLKNGTLDNLWDTHAPFQIDGNFGGTAGITEMLLQSHMGFIQLLPALPDAWQDGSVSGICARGGFEVNLSWKDGKLAEAVVTSEKGVPCTVRYEDKTLSFKTKKGSSYRIVMDNNELKKKIIE
;
A
#
# COMPACT_ATOMS: atom_id res chain seq x y z
N MET A 1 26.10 15.70 -2.62
CA MET A 1 26.15 14.54 -3.51
C MET A 1 26.95 14.95 -4.74
N ASP A 2 28.03 14.23 -5.07
CA ASP A 2 28.87 14.55 -6.22
C ASP A 2 28.05 14.44 -7.52
N LYS A 3 28.20 15.42 -8.41
CA LYS A 3 27.49 15.44 -9.71
C LYS A 3 27.93 14.29 -10.60
N LYS A 4 29.18 13.82 -10.47
CA LYS A 4 29.71 12.70 -11.26
C LYS A 4 29.09 11.38 -10.80
N GLU A 5 29.15 11.08 -9.51
CA GLU A 5 28.53 9.88 -8.93
C GLU A 5 27.02 9.81 -9.22
N ARG A 6 26.31 10.94 -9.12
CA ARG A 6 24.88 11.00 -9.44
C ARG A 6 24.61 10.54 -10.89
N LYS A 7 25.39 11.01 -11.85
CA LYS A 7 25.23 10.61 -13.26
C LYS A 7 25.50 9.13 -13.48
N GLU A 8 26.46 8.56 -12.76
CA GLU A 8 26.76 7.14 -12.80
C GLU A 8 25.59 6.30 -12.28
N TRP A 9 24.99 6.69 -11.15
CA TRP A 9 23.81 6.00 -10.61
C TRP A 9 22.57 6.14 -11.50
N GLU A 10 22.35 7.32 -12.06
CA GLU A 10 21.27 7.56 -13.04
C GLU A 10 21.46 6.67 -14.28
N TYR A 11 22.71 6.53 -14.75
CA TYR A 11 23.04 5.61 -15.85
C TYR A 11 22.77 4.15 -15.47
N VAL A 12 23.28 3.66 -14.34
CA VAL A 12 23.07 2.27 -13.91
C VAL A 12 21.57 1.96 -13.74
N LEU A 13 20.82 2.84 -13.09
CA LEU A 13 19.38 2.67 -12.88
C LEU A 13 18.62 2.55 -14.21
N ALA A 14 18.97 3.36 -15.21
CA ALA A 14 18.35 3.31 -16.54
C ALA A 14 18.69 2.04 -17.34
N HIS A 15 19.72 1.29 -16.95
CA HIS A 15 20.18 0.08 -17.63
C HIS A 15 19.92 -1.21 -16.83
N LEU A 16 19.17 -1.15 -15.73
CA LEU A 16 18.66 -2.34 -15.06
C LEU A 16 17.66 -3.07 -15.97
N ALA A 17 17.59 -4.40 -15.83
CA ALA A 17 16.61 -5.18 -16.56
C ALA A 17 15.19 -4.69 -16.22
N PRO A 18 14.35 -4.34 -17.22
CA PRO A 18 13.01 -3.86 -16.96
C PRO A 18 12.11 -5.01 -16.52
N TYR A 19 11.01 -4.66 -15.85
CA TYR A 19 9.90 -5.58 -15.66
C TYR A 19 9.37 -6.09 -16.99
N LYS A 20 8.91 -7.34 -17.01
CA LYS A 20 8.29 -7.97 -18.17
C LYS A 20 7.02 -8.70 -17.74
N ILE A 21 6.06 -8.74 -18.66
CA ILE A 21 4.82 -9.49 -18.51
C ILE A 21 4.97 -10.78 -19.30
N GLY A 22 4.71 -11.91 -18.64
CA GLY A 22 4.86 -13.24 -19.23
C GLY A 22 3.61 -13.72 -19.96
N ARG A 23 3.65 -14.94 -20.49
CA ARG A 23 2.57 -15.53 -21.32
C ARG A 23 1.21 -15.66 -20.62
N TYR A 24 1.18 -15.69 -19.28
CA TYR A 24 -0.05 -15.77 -18.51
C TYR A 24 -0.56 -14.39 -18.07
N GLY A 25 0.11 -13.31 -18.49
CA GLY A 25 -0.20 -11.95 -18.03
C GLY A 25 0.40 -11.62 -16.67
N GLN A 26 1.21 -12.52 -16.08
CA GLN A 26 1.87 -12.34 -14.79
C GLN A 26 3.13 -11.48 -14.91
N LEU A 27 3.49 -10.78 -13.83
CA LEU A 27 4.81 -10.15 -13.73
C LEU A 27 5.86 -11.27 -13.65
N MET A 28 6.82 -11.30 -14.58
CA MET A 28 7.81 -12.39 -14.64
C MET A 28 8.77 -12.34 -13.44
N GLU A 29 8.95 -13.48 -12.78
CA GLU A 29 9.92 -13.61 -11.67
C GLU A 29 11.36 -13.79 -12.18
N TRP A 30 11.54 -14.37 -13.37
CA TRP A 30 12.84 -14.58 -14.00
C TRP A 30 12.97 -13.81 -15.31
N SER A 31 14.20 -13.67 -15.83
CA SER A 31 14.45 -13.03 -17.12
C SER A 31 13.93 -13.82 -18.33
N ARG A 32 13.52 -15.08 -18.10
CA ARG A 32 12.88 -15.99 -19.06
C ARG A 32 11.48 -16.32 -18.55
N ASP A 33 10.54 -16.46 -19.48
CA ASP A 33 9.13 -16.74 -19.16
C ASP A 33 8.96 -18.23 -18.82
N ILE A 34 9.27 -18.57 -17.57
CA ILE A 34 9.28 -19.93 -17.03
C ILE A 34 8.39 -20.08 -15.79
N ASP A 35 7.65 -19.04 -15.43
CA ASP A 35 6.70 -19.06 -14.32
C ASP A 35 5.61 -20.12 -14.56
N ASP A 36 5.10 -20.68 -13.46
CA ASP A 36 4.05 -21.69 -13.43
C ASP A 36 2.83 -21.13 -12.67
N PRO A 37 1.64 -21.03 -13.30
CA PRO A 37 0.44 -20.51 -12.66
C PRO A 37 -0.09 -21.37 -11.51
N GLU A 38 0.33 -22.64 -11.41
CA GLU A 38 -0.06 -23.55 -10.33
C GLU A 38 0.92 -23.52 -9.14
N ASP A 39 1.98 -22.70 -9.19
CA ASP A 39 2.96 -22.60 -8.11
C ASP A 39 2.46 -21.68 -6.99
N GLU A 40 2.03 -22.28 -5.87
CA GLU A 40 1.59 -21.58 -4.66
C GLU A 40 2.75 -21.23 -3.71
N HIS A 41 3.97 -21.04 -4.22
CA HIS A 41 5.13 -20.72 -3.39
C HIS A 41 4.87 -19.52 -2.45
N ARG A 42 5.28 -19.66 -1.18
CA ARG A 42 5.06 -18.66 -0.13
C ARG A 42 5.75 -17.31 -0.39
N HIS A 43 6.81 -17.27 -1.19
CA HIS A 43 7.48 -16.02 -1.58
C HIS A 43 6.92 -15.47 -2.88
N VAL A 44 6.79 -14.14 -2.93
CA VAL A 44 6.45 -13.36 -4.13
C VAL A 44 7.49 -12.26 -4.34
N ASN A 45 8.78 -12.63 -4.28
CA ASN A 45 9.89 -11.67 -4.18
C ASN A 45 9.96 -10.69 -5.36
N HIS A 46 9.57 -11.13 -6.56
CA HIS A 46 9.53 -10.29 -7.75
C HIS A 46 8.46 -9.18 -7.67
N LEU A 47 7.54 -9.26 -6.71
CA LEU A 47 6.59 -8.20 -6.36
C LEU A 47 7.14 -7.21 -5.32
N PHE A 48 8.43 -7.24 -4.96
CA PHE A 48 9.04 -6.26 -4.06
C PHE A 48 8.74 -4.81 -4.50
N GLY A 49 8.70 -4.56 -5.81
CA GLY A 49 8.37 -3.25 -6.39
C GLY A 49 6.97 -2.73 -6.04
N LEU A 50 6.01 -3.63 -5.75
CA LEU A 50 4.65 -3.32 -5.32
C LEU A 50 4.59 -3.05 -3.80
N HIS A 51 5.19 -3.95 -3.00
CA HIS A 51 5.37 -3.75 -1.57
C HIS A 51 6.60 -4.54 -1.07
N PRO A 52 7.48 -3.93 -0.25
CA PRO A 52 7.40 -2.58 0.32
C PRO A 52 7.92 -1.46 -0.61
N GLY A 53 8.32 -1.79 -1.83
CA GLY A 53 8.78 -0.84 -2.85
C GLY A 53 7.69 0.13 -3.32
N HIS A 54 7.99 0.86 -4.40
CA HIS A 54 7.10 1.89 -4.93
C HIS A 54 7.21 2.05 -6.46
N THR A 55 7.76 1.05 -7.15
CA THR A 55 7.95 1.06 -8.61
C THR A 55 6.71 0.53 -9.33
N LEU A 56 5.85 -0.24 -8.64
CA LEU A 56 4.59 -0.78 -9.15
C LEU A 56 3.40 -0.18 -8.40
N SER A 57 2.40 0.30 -9.14
CA SER A 57 1.17 0.86 -8.57
C SER A 57 0.04 0.92 -9.61
N PRO A 58 -1.22 0.66 -9.21
CA PRO A 58 -2.39 0.89 -10.05
C PRO A 58 -2.50 2.32 -10.60
N VAL A 59 -1.91 3.31 -9.92
CA VAL A 59 -2.01 4.73 -10.31
C VAL A 59 -0.94 5.15 -11.32
N THR A 60 0.28 4.64 -11.18
CA THR A 60 1.43 5.11 -11.99
C THR A 60 1.91 4.08 -13.01
N THR A 61 1.64 2.79 -12.79
CA THR A 61 2.05 1.68 -13.66
C THR A 61 0.93 0.62 -13.75
N PRO A 62 -0.27 0.99 -14.25
CA PRO A 62 -1.47 0.15 -14.20
C PRO A 62 -1.28 -1.22 -14.87
N GLU A 63 -0.58 -1.30 -16.00
CA GLU A 63 -0.30 -2.57 -16.69
C GLU A 63 0.54 -3.53 -15.84
N LEU A 64 1.57 -3.03 -15.18
CA LEU A 64 2.41 -3.85 -14.30
C LEU A 64 1.71 -4.18 -12.98
N ALA A 65 0.83 -3.31 -12.48
CA ALA A 65 -0.01 -3.60 -11.32
C ALA A 65 -1.01 -4.72 -11.62
N GLN A 66 -1.59 -4.73 -12.82
CA GLN A 66 -2.43 -5.85 -13.27
C GLN A 66 -1.61 -7.14 -13.38
N ALA A 67 -0.38 -7.07 -13.89
CA ALA A 67 0.49 -8.23 -13.95
C ALA A 67 0.89 -8.75 -12.54
N ALA A 68 1.08 -7.86 -11.57
CA ALA A 68 1.31 -8.22 -10.18
C ALA A 68 0.06 -8.86 -9.51
N ARG A 69 -1.14 -8.41 -9.87
CA ARG A 69 -2.40 -9.05 -9.44
C ARG A 69 -2.45 -10.51 -9.88
N VAL A 70 -2.15 -10.79 -11.16
CA VAL A 70 -2.13 -12.15 -11.71
C VAL A 70 -1.16 -13.04 -10.92
N VAL A 71 0.01 -12.53 -10.54
CA VAL A 71 0.94 -13.27 -9.67
C VAL A 71 0.30 -13.63 -8.33
N LEU A 72 -0.35 -12.68 -7.66
CA LEU A 72 -0.98 -12.95 -6.36
C LEU A 72 -2.14 -13.94 -6.47
N GLU A 73 -2.90 -13.89 -7.57
CA GLU A 73 -3.97 -14.84 -7.87
C GLU A 73 -3.42 -16.27 -8.05
N HIS A 74 -2.34 -16.44 -8.84
CA HIS A 74 -1.65 -17.73 -8.99
C HIS A 74 -1.05 -18.25 -7.69
N ARG A 75 -0.44 -17.36 -6.89
CA ARG A 75 0.24 -17.72 -5.62
C ARG A 75 -0.73 -18.04 -4.48
N GLY A 76 -2.02 -17.75 -4.66
CA GLY A 76 -3.09 -18.03 -3.71
C GLY A 76 -3.03 -17.21 -2.41
N ASP A 77 -4.06 -17.40 -1.57
CA ASP A 77 -4.27 -16.63 -0.33
C ASP A 77 -3.78 -17.35 0.94
N GLY A 78 -3.22 -18.55 0.80
CA GLY A 78 -2.61 -19.31 1.89
C GLY A 78 -1.10 -19.12 1.96
N ALA A 79 -0.51 -19.58 3.07
CA ALA A 79 0.89 -19.96 3.30
C ALA A 79 1.18 -19.81 4.82
N THR A 80 2.37 -19.35 5.17
CA THR A 80 2.85 -19.07 6.53
C THR A 80 2.36 -17.70 7.01
N GLY A 81 2.43 -17.42 8.32
CA GLY A 81 2.11 -16.13 8.93
C GLY A 81 2.64 -14.90 8.18
N TRP A 82 3.97 -14.78 8.04
CA TRP A 82 4.59 -13.70 7.27
C TRP A 82 4.14 -13.59 5.81
N SER A 83 3.84 -14.72 5.14
CA SER A 83 3.49 -14.72 3.73
C SER A 83 2.10 -14.13 3.55
N MET A 84 1.14 -14.53 4.39
CA MET A 84 -0.18 -13.91 4.45
C MET A 84 -0.08 -12.42 4.81
N GLY A 85 0.76 -12.07 5.80
CA GLY A 85 1.03 -10.68 6.16
C GLY A 85 1.58 -9.86 4.99
N TRP A 86 2.51 -10.39 4.20
CA TRP A 86 3.07 -9.67 3.05
C TRP A 86 2.08 -9.59 1.89
N LYS A 87 1.35 -10.67 1.57
CA LYS A 87 0.30 -10.66 0.54
C LYS A 87 -0.82 -9.67 0.88
N LEU A 88 -1.19 -9.53 2.15
CA LEU A 88 -2.16 -8.55 2.64
C LEU A 88 -1.73 -7.12 2.27
N ASN A 89 -0.47 -6.75 2.52
CA ASN A 89 0.07 -5.44 2.14
C ASN A 89 0.08 -5.24 0.62
N GLN A 90 0.34 -6.29 -0.16
CA GLN A 90 0.35 -6.22 -1.62
C GLN A 90 -1.05 -6.04 -2.21
N TRP A 91 -2.04 -6.75 -1.68
CA TRP A 91 -3.45 -6.54 -2.04
C TRP A 91 -3.94 -5.14 -1.66
N ALA A 92 -3.52 -4.61 -0.50
CA ALA A 92 -3.77 -3.22 -0.14
C ALA A 92 -3.15 -2.24 -1.17
N ARG A 93 -1.92 -2.50 -1.64
CA ARG A 93 -1.26 -1.70 -2.69
C ARG A 93 -1.91 -1.82 -4.07
N LEU A 94 -2.58 -2.94 -4.34
CA LEU A 94 -3.44 -3.12 -5.53
C LEU A 94 -4.82 -2.48 -5.39
N GLN A 95 -5.11 -1.82 -4.26
CA GLN A 95 -6.37 -1.14 -3.99
C GLN A 95 -7.57 -2.11 -3.97
N ASP A 96 -7.32 -3.36 -3.58
CA ASP A 96 -8.35 -4.39 -3.38
C ASP A 96 -8.59 -4.61 -1.89
N GLY A 97 -9.45 -3.76 -1.31
CA GLY A 97 -9.73 -3.79 0.13
C GLY A 97 -10.34 -5.11 0.59
N ASN A 98 -11.19 -5.72 -0.24
CA ASN A 98 -11.87 -6.97 0.08
C ASN A 98 -10.90 -8.16 0.11
N HIS A 99 -9.97 -8.27 -0.85
CA HIS A 99 -8.92 -9.30 -0.78
C HIS A 99 -7.95 -9.06 0.38
N ALA A 100 -7.55 -7.81 0.63
CA ALA A 100 -6.69 -7.50 1.77
C ALA A 100 -7.37 -7.89 3.10
N TYR A 101 -8.66 -7.61 3.25
CA TYR A 101 -9.47 -8.01 4.41
C TYR A 101 -9.62 -9.54 4.53
N LYS A 102 -9.79 -10.25 3.42
CA LYS A 102 -9.80 -11.72 3.40
C LYS A 102 -8.48 -12.29 3.95
N LEU A 103 -7.34 -11.76 3.51
CA LEU A 103 -6.04 -12.18 4.02
C LEU A 103 -5.81 -11.80 5.48
N TYR A 104 -6.32 -10.66 5.92
CA TYR A 104 -6.31 -10.31 7.34
C TYR A 104 -7.06 -11.35 8.18
N GLY A 105 -8.24 -11.76 7.72
CA GLY A 105 -9.00 -12.86 8.33
C GLY A 105 -8.23 -14.18 8.31
N ASN A 106 -7.57 -14.53 7.20
CA ASN A 106 -6.76 -15.75 7.10
C ASN A 106 -5.56 -15.73 8.07
N LEU A 107 -4.87 -14.59 8.21
CA LEU A 107 -3.76 -14.42 9.15
C LEU A 107 -4.23 -14.62 10.60
N LEU A 108 -5.36 -14.03 10.98
CA LEU A 108 -5.94 -14.20 12.31
C LEU A 108 -6.43 -15.64 12.56
N LYS A 109 -6.99 -16.30 11.55
CA LYS A 109 -7.57 -17.64 11.70
C LYS A 109 -6.52 -18.75 11.67
N ASN A 110 -5.53 -18.63 10.78
CA ASN A 110 -4.62 -19.72 10.44
C ASN A 110 -3.16 -19.43 10.81
N GLY A 111 -2.81 -18.15 11.00
CA GLY A 111 -1.45 -17.70 11.30
C GLY A 111 -1.28 -17.16 12.71
N THR A 112 -2.28 -17.24 13.59
CA THR A 112 -2.24 -16.64 14.93
C THR A 112 -2.58 -17.67 16.01
N LEU A 113 -1.77 -17.72 17.07
CA LEU A 113 -1.96 -18.55 18.26
C LEU A 113 -2.93 -17.89 19.26
N ASP A 114 -3.37 -18.64 20.29
CA ASP A 114 -4.30 -18.13 21.32
C ASP A 114 -3.79 -16.88 22.08
N ASN A 115 -2.47 -16.70 22.16
CA ASN A 115 -1.84 -15.52 22.76
C ASN A 115 -1.63 -14.35 21.77
N LEU A 116 -2.27 -14.42 20.60
CA LEU A 116 -2.18 -13.49 19.48
C LEU A 116 -0.79 -13.39 18.83
N TRP A 117 0.11 -14.33 19.09
CA TRP A 117 1.38 -14.40 18.37
C TRP A 117 1.21 -15.05 17.01
N ASP A 118 1.87 -14.47 16.02
CA ASP A 118 1.97 -15.06 14.70
C ASP A 118 2.76 -16.37 14.72
N THR A 119 2.43 -17.27 13.80
CA THR A 119 3.05 -18.58 13.70
C THR A 119 3.33 -18.95 12.25
N HIS A 120 4.55 -19.42 12.00
CA HIS A 120 4.97 -19.96 10.73
C HIS A 120 4.39 -21.37 10.46
N ALA A 121 4.35 -22.37 11.35
CA ALA A 121 4.90 -22.55 12.70
C ALA A 121 6.42 -22.80 12.75
N PRO A 122 7.08 -22.63 13.92
CA PRO A 122 6.55 -22.14 15.20
C PRO A 122 6.40 -20.60 15.20
N PHE A 123 6.32 -19.99 16.39
CA PHE A 123 6.26 -18.53 16.56
C PHE A 123 7.27 -17.80 15.66
N GLN A 124 6.75 -16.85 14.90
CA GLN A 124 7.51 -15.82 14.19
C GLN A 124 6.75 -14.52 14.39
N ILE A 125 7.45 -13.41 14.63
CA ILE A 125 6.78 -12.13 14.94
C ILE A 125 6.44 -11.31 13.68
N ASP A 126 6.95 -11.74 12.53
CA ASP A 126 6.85 -11.04 11.26
C ASP A 126 5.41 -10.91 10.76
N GLY A 127 4.55 -11.93 10.92
CA GLY A 127 3.14 -11.81 10.56
C GLY A 127 2.35 -10.83 11.45
N ASN A 128 2.68 -10.69 12.75
CA ASN A 128 2.07 -9.66 13.60
C ASN A 128 2.34 -8.24 13.05
N PHE A 129 3.61 -7.96 12.72
CA PHE A 129 4.00 -6.66 12.17
C PHE A 129 3.47 -6.47 10.75
N GLY A 130 3.49 -7.51 9.92
CA GLY A 130 2.92 -7.50 8.57
C GLY A 130 1.42 -7.19 8.57
N GLY A 131 0.65 -7.82 9.48
CA GLY A 131 -0.77 -7.53 9.66
C GLY A 131 -1.03 -6.09 10.06
N THR A 132 -0.27 -5.56 11.02
CA THR A 132 -0.38 -4.14 11.44
C THR A 132 -0.06 -3.18 10.30
N ALA A 133 1.03 -3.43 9.58
CA ALA A 133 1.44 -2.63 8.44
C ALA A 133 0.38 -2.61 7.34
N GLY A 134 -0.25 -3.76 7.07
CA GLY A 134 -1.18 -3.81 5.97
C GLY A 134 -2.58 -3.29 6.29
N ILE A 135 -3.05 -3.33 7.55
CA ILE A 135 -4.20 -2.51 7.96
C ILE A 135 -3.91 -1.02 7.70
N THR A 136 -2.68 -0.58 8.01
CA THR A 136 -2.26 0.81 7.76
C THR A 136 -2.27 1.12 6.27
N GLU A 137 -1.72 0.24 5.42
CA GLU A 137 -1.70 0.39 3.96
C GLU A 137 -3.11 0.31 3.31
N MET A 138 -4.08 -0.35 3.94
CA MET A 138 -5.49 -0.34 3.50
C MET A 138 -6.14 1.04 3.71
N LEU A 139 -5.82 1.70 4.83
CA LEU A 139 -6.43 2.96 5.25
C LEU A 139 -5.68 4.19 4.72
N LEU A 140 -4.37 4.11 4.53
CA LEU A 140 -3.55 5.22 4.04
C LEU A 140 -2.31 4.74 3.30
N GLN A 141 -2.08 5.33 2.13
CA GLN A 141 -0.86 5.13 1.33
C GLN A 141 -0.14 6.46 1.12
N SER A 142 1.19 6.46 1.10
CA SER A 142 1.94 7.70 0.88
C SER A 142 3.21 7.53 0.03
N HIS A 143 3.32 6.44 -0.72
CA HIS A 143 4.55 6.00 -1.39
C HIS A 143 4.71 6.55 -2.82
N MET A 144 3.65 7.15 -3.39
CA MET A 144 3.61 7.63 -4.79
C MET A 144 3.84 9.14 -4.95
N GLY A 145 4.33 9.81 -3.90
CA GLY A 145 4.51 11.28 -3.91
C GLY A 145 3.27 12.07 -3.49
N PHE A 146 2.20 11.40 -3.07
CA PHE A 146 1.00 11.99 -2.48
C PHE A 146 0.48 11.09 -1.35
N ILE A 147 -0.33 11.66 -0.45
CA ILE A 147 -1.08 10.92 0.57
C ILE A 147 -2.41 10.46 -0.07
N GLN A 148 -2.63 9.17 -0.18
CA GLN A 148 -3.88 8.58 -0.65
C GLN A 148 -4.70 8.10 0.53
N LEU A 149 -5.92 8.60 0.63
CA LEU A 149 -6.88 8.31 1.70
C LEU A 149 -7.74 7.11 1.32
N LEU A 150 -7.91 6.18 2.25
CA LEU A 150 -8.77 4.99 2.11
C LEU A 150 -8.54 4.22 0.79
N PRO A 151 -7.27 3.96 0.38
CA PRO A 151 -6.96 3.36 -0.92
C PRO A 151 -7.53 1.94 -1.09
N ALA A 152 -7.74 1.20 0.00
CA ALA A 152 -8.25 -0.17 -0.04
C ALA A 152 -9.17 -0.45 1.17
N LEU A 153 -10.13 0.44 1.43
CA LEU A 153 -11.15 0.22 2.46
C LEU A 153 -12.04 -0.98 2.06
N PRO A 154 -12.20 -2.01 2.90
CA PRO A 154 -13.06 -3.14 2.59
C PRO A 154 -14.54 -2.78 2.80
N ASP A 155 -15.42 -3.45 2.07
CA ASP A 155 -16.88 -3.27 2.21
C ASP A 155 -17.36 -3.64 3.62
N ALA A 156 -16.62 -4.46 4.35
CA ALA A 156 -16.93 -4.83 5.73
C ALA A 156 -16.79 -3.64 6.72
N TRP A 157 -16.03 -2.59 6.38
CA TRP A 157 -15.78 -1.44 7.27
C TRP A 157 -16.61 -0.24 6.83
N GLN A 158 -17.91 -0.30 7.08
CA GLN A 158 -18.85 0.76 6.71
C GLN A 158 -18.55 2.08 7.44
N ASP A 159 -18.29 2.01 8.74
CA ASP A 159 -18.05 3.19 9.57
C ASP A 159 -16.80 3.00 10.41
N GLY A 160 -16.02 4.07 10.60
CA GLY A 160 -14.85 4.01 11.45
C GLY A 160 -13.98 5.25 11.42
N SER A 161 -12.90 5.18 12.18
CA SER A 161 -11.90 6.23 12.26
C SER A 161 -10.55 5.66 12.66
N VAL A 162 -9.48 6.34 12.24
CA VAL A 162 -8.11 6.05 12.66
C VAL A 162 -7.35 7.36 12.86
N SER A 163 -6.45 7.41 13.84
CA SER A 163 -5.68 8.60 14.18
C SER A 163 -4.21 8.29 14.37
N GLY A 164 -3.35 9.27 14.08
CA GLY A 164 -1.91 9.18 14.30
C GLY A 164 -1.13 8.44 13.21
N ILE A 165 -1.70 8.25 12.00
CA ILE A 165 -0.96 7.60 10.92
C ILE A 165 0.09 8.56 10.36
N CYS A 166 1.36 8.16 10.42
CA CYS A 166 2.45 8.89 9.82
C CYS A 166 2.50 8.68 8.30
N ALA A 167 2.52 9.76 7.54
CA ALA A 167 2.71 9.76 6.09
C ALA A 167 4.08 10.36 5.70
N ARG A 168 4.65 9.84 4.60
CA ARG A 168 5.92 10.34 4.02
C ARG A 168 5.82 11.84 3.73
N GLY A 169 6.91 12.56 3.97
CA GLY A 169 6.94 14.03 3.90
C GLY A 169 6.83 14.72 5.27
N GLY A 170 6.58 13.96 6.35
CA GLY A 170 6.45 14.50 7.69
C GLY A 170 5.05 15.03 7.92
N PHE A 171 4.06 14.16 7.72
CA PHE A 171 2.66 14.45 8.00
C PHE A 171 2.10 13.40 8.97
N GLU A 172 1.22 13.82 9.86
CA GLU A 172 0.35 12.95 10.63
C GLU A 172 -1.06 13.09 10.07
N VAL A 173 -1.78 11.97 9.94
CA VAL A 173 -3.11 11.93 9.35
C VAL A 173 -4.08 11.21 10.26
N ASN A 174 -5.20 11.88 10.52
CA ASN A 174 -6.39 11.33 11.13
C ASN A 174 -7.47 11.20 10.05
N LEU A 175 -8.24 10.11 10.09
CA LEU A 175 -9.27 9.79 9.10
C LEU A 175 -10.54 9.35 9.81
N SER A 176 -11.69 9.71 9.25
CA SER A 176 -12.97 9.08 9.54
C SER A 176 -13.73 8.80 8.25
N TRP A 177 -14.52 7.74 8.27
CA TRP A 177 -15.37 7.33 7.16
C TRP A 177 -16.73 6.88 7.67
N LYS A 178 -17.72 7.01 6.80
CA LYS A 178 -19.10 6.65 7.05
C LYS A 178 -19.71 6.10 5.77
N ASP A 179 -20.54 5.05 5.88
CA ASP A 179 -21.17 4.40 4.73
C ASP A 179 -20.14 4.01 3.62
N GLY A 180 -18.96 3.55 4.06
CA GLY A 180 -17.84 3.15 3.19
C GLY A 180 -17.12 4.31 2.50
N LYS A 181 -17.37 5.58 2.88
CA LYS A 181 -16.83 6.76 2.21
C LYS A 181 -16.13 7.71 3.17
N LEU A 182 -15.12 8.43 2.66
CA LEU A 182 -14.42 9.45 3.44
C LEU A 182 -15.40 10.49 3.99
N ALA A 183 -15.46 10.61 5.31
CA ALA A 183 -16.20 11.66 6.00
C ALA A 183 -15.30 12.87 6.23
N GLU A 184 -14.09 12.63 6.74
CA GLU A 184 -13.11 13.67 7.02
C GLU A 184 -11.69 13.10 7.10
N ALA A 185 -10.70 13.91 6.69
CA ALA A 185 -9.32 13.74 7.11
C ALA A 185 -8.78 15.02 7.77
N VAL A 186 -7.90 14.87 8.75
CA VAL A 186 -7.10 15.96 9.29
C VAL A 186 -5.63 15.64 9.02
N VAL A 187 -4.96 16.52 8.29
CA VAL A 187 -3.54 16.39 7.95
C VAL A 187 -2.74 17.43 8.72
N THR A 188 -1.89 16.99 9.63
CA THR A 188 -0.96 17.85 10.38
C THR A 188 0.39 17.85 9.68
N SER A 189 0.97 19.02 9.41
CA SER A 189 2.27 19.12 8.75
C SER A 189 3.40 19.40 9.74
N GLU A 190 4.26 18.41 9.99
CA GLU A 190 5.40 18.53 10.90
C GLU A 190 6.58 19.30 10.31
N LYS A 191 6.64 19.40 8.98
CA LYS A 191 7.79 19.98 8.26
C LYS A 191 7.45 21.22 7.43
N GLY A 192 6.18 21.52 7.19
CA GLY A 192 5.78 22.66 6.35
C GLY A 192 6.10 22.49 4.86
N VAL A 193 6.24 21.24 4.39
CA VAL A 193 6.47 20.93 2.97
C VAL A 193 5.15 20.87 2.20
N PRO A 194 5.11 21.15 0.88
CA PRO A 194 3.89 21.01 0.09
C PRO A 194 3.24 19.63 0.27
N CYS A 195 1.91 19.62 0.39
CA CYS A 195 1.11 18.42 0.57
C CYS A 195 0.24 18.20 -0.67
N THR A 196 0.17 16.96 -1.12
CA THR A 196 -0.80 16.50 -2.11
C THR A 196 -1.59 15.35 -1.50
N VAL A 197 -2.91 15.49 -1.48
CA VAL A 197 -3.84 14.48 -0.98
C VAL A 197 -4.65 13.94 -2.15
N ARG A 198 -4.90 12.62 -2.16
CA ARG A 198 -5.74 11.92 -3.14
C ARG A 198 -6.81 11.12 -2.41
N TYR A 199 -8.02 11.15 -2.95
CA TYR A 199 -9.12 10.27 -2.55
C TYR A 199 -9.88 9.90 -3.83
N GLU A 200 -10.06 8.61 -4.07
CA GLU A 200 -10.55 8.08 -5.35
C GLU A 200 -9.75 8.68 -6.55
N ASP A 201 -10.42 9.31 -7.50
CA ASP A 201 -9.81 9.99 -8.65
C ASP A 201 -9.43 11.45 -8.38
N LYS A 202 -9.85 12.02 -7.24
CA LYS A 202 -9.68 13.43 -6.89
C LYS A 202 -8.34 13.69 -6.21
N THR A 203 -7.73 14.83 -6.53
CA THR A 203 -6.44 15.26 -5.98
C THR A 203 -6.49 16.72 -5.55
N LEU A 204 -5.90 17.04 -4.39
CA LEU A 204 -5.77 18.39 -3.86
C LEU A 204 -4.32 18.66 -3.44
N SER A 205 -3.66 19.62 -4.08
CA SER A 205 -2.31 20.08 -3.72
C SER A 205 -2.34 21.45 -3.06
N PHE A 206 -1.59 21.61 -1.97
CA PHE A 206 -1.53 22.87 -1.23
C PHE A 206 -0.20 23.04 -0.47
N LYS A 207 0.17 24.29 -0.23
CA LYS A 207 1.27 24.63 0.67
C LYS A 207 0.81 24.45 2.12
N THR A 208 1.71 23.98 2.97
CA THR A 208 1.48 23.86 4.40
C THR A 208 2.42 24.76 5.20
N LYS A 209 2.12 24.91 6.48
CA LYS A 209 2.96 25.54 7.50
C LYS A 209 3.28 24.48 8.54
N LYS A 210 4.51 24.50 9.05
CA LYS A 210 4.95 23.62 10.13
C LYS A 210 4.06 23.78 11.36
N GLY A 211 3.61 22.66 11.92
CA GLY A 211 2.74 22.56 13.09
C GLY A 211 1.27 22.92 12.83
N SER A 212 0.86 23.16 11.57
CA SER A 212 -0.52 23.49 11.23
C SER A 212 -1.28 22.27 10.74
N SER A 213 -2.58 22.26 11.05
CA SER A 213 -3.53 21.20 10.69
C SER A 213 -4.51 21.65 9.62
N TYR A 214 -4.82 20.73 8.70
CA TYR A 214 -5.68 20.98 7.56
C TYR A 214 -6.81 19.95 7.52
N ARG A 215 -8.05 20.44 7.66
CA ARG A 215 -9.25 19.64 7.44
C ARG A 215 -9.43 19.40 5.96
N ILE A 216 -9.60 18.15 5.55
CA ILE A 216 -9.89 17.73 4.18
C ILE A 216 -11.24 17.03 4.19
N VAL A 217 -12.15 17.48 3.32
CA VAL A 217 -13.49 16.90 3.16
C VAL A 217 -13.85 16.82 1.69
N MET A 218 -14.72 15.89 1.34
CA MET A 218 -15.41 15.87 0.06
C MET A 218 -16.58 16.85 0.10
N ASP A 219 -16.62 17.79 -0.83
CA ASP A 219 -17.69 18.77 -0.97
C ASP A 219 -17.96 19.00 -2.46
N ASN A 220 -19.21 18.74 -2.89
CA ASN A 220 -19.63 18.77 -4.31
C ASN A 220 -18.70 17.97 -5.24
N ASN A 221 -18.35 16.75 -4.84
CA ASN A 221 -17.45 15.84 -5.58
C ASN A 221 -16.02 16.36 -5.76
N GLU A 222 -15.58 17.32 -4.94
CA GLU A 222 -14.22 17.83 -4.93
C GLU A 222 -13.60 17.74 -3.53
N LEU A 223 -12.29 17.51 -3.47
CA LEU A 223 -11.53 17.61 -2.23
C LEU A 223 -11.32 19.09 -1.89
N LYS A 224 -11.79 19.51 -0.71
CA LYS A 224 -11.59 20.88 -0.21
C LYS A 224 -10.82 20.86 1.09
N LYS A 225 -9.93 21.85 1.26
CA LYS A 225 -9.22 22.11 2.51
C LYS A 225 -9.83 23.26 3.30
N LYS A 226 -9.89 23.12 4.61
CA LYS A 226 -10.10 24.20 5.57
C LYS A 226 -8.96 24.18 6.59
N ILE A 227 -8.42 25.35 6.91
CA ILE A 227 -7.39 25.45 7.96
C ILE A 227 -8.12 25.28 9.30
N ILE A 228 -7.56 24.46 10.19
CA ILE A 228 -8.00 24.36 11.58
C ILE A 228 -6.87 25.00 12.41
N GLU A 229 -7.21 25.98 13.25
CA GLU A 229 -6.27 26.59 14.19
C GLU A 229 -5.82 25.61 15.27
#